data_AF-A0AAD6VQR4-F1
#
_entry.id   AF-A0AAD6VQR4-F1
#
_cell.length_a   1.000
_cell.length_b   1.000
_cell.length_c   1.000
_cell.angle_alpha   90.00
_cell.angle_beta   90.00
_cell.angle_gamma   90.00
#
_symmetry.space_group_name_H-M   'P 1'
#
loop_
_entity.id
_entity.type
_entity.pdbx_description
1 polymer ?
#
loop_
_entity_poly.entity_id
_entity_poly.type
_entity_poly.pdbx_seq_one_letter_code
_entity_poly.pdbx_strand_id
1 'polypeptide(L)'
;MSSDPQVPKRSFRQTALPALTKIIHGSAPFIGTFLLIHLTAPMLANLGGSSLASQTLLLGREYYQTNFGEKYLLLGPLAIHSLSGIVKRVLSPLKAPPRPWTSLLSLTGYANMIFFLPIHFMTHRVFPTNPAAPIHALGPAELDFEYVKYGLATWPWRSWFFYGGLVVCVVLHTVDGQRLLFNTYFGETLGRVNTAARKRFRAIGIGLLALPVLSGIFMMSKEPLMTFPSTVERFQACFAQAPWYR
;
A
#
# COMPACT_ATOMS: atom_id res chain seq x y z
N MET A 1 45.65 41.49 10.03
CA MET A 1 44.22 41.13 10.08
C MET A 1 44.03 39.93 9.16
N SER A 2 43.91 38.73 9.71
CA SER A 2 43.64 37.51 8.95
C SER A 2 42.15 37.49 8.60
N SER A 3 41.81 37.59 7.32
CA SER A 3 40.46 37.36 6.84
C SER A 3 40.21 35.86 6.82
N ASP A 4 39.62 35.32 7.89
CA ASP A 4 39.20 33.93 7.90
C ASP A 4 38.24 33.67 6.71
N PRO A 5 38.49 32.63 5.90
CA PRO A 5 37.62 32.32 4.77
C PRO A 5 36.23 31.96 5.29
N GLN A 6 35.23 32.77 4.95
CA GLN A 6 33.84 32.48 5.29
C GLN A 6 33.40 31.19 4.60
N VAL A 7 33.21 30.13 5.39
CA VAL A 7 32.63 28.88 4.90
C VAL A 7 31.23 29.19 4.35
N PRO A 8 30.96 28.96 3.05
CA PRO A 8 29.67 29.29 2.47
C PRO A 8 28.57 28.50 3.18
N LYS A 9 27.56 29.22 3.71
CA LYS A 9 26.40 28.61 4.36
C LYS A 9 25.71 27.67 3.36
N ARG A 10 25.56 26.40 3.73
CA ARG A 10 24.81 25.43 2.92
C ARG A 10 23.41 25.96 2.67
N SER A 11 22.98 25.94 1.42
CA SER A 11 21.61 26.33 1.08
C SER A 11 20.60 25.39 1.73
N PHE A 12 19.41 25.90 2.06
CA PHE A 12 18.32 25.09 2.62
C PHE A 12 18.08 23.80 1.81
N ARG A 13 18.13 23.88 0.48
CA ARG A 13 17.95 22.72 -0.43
C ARG A 13 19.04 21.65 -0.26
N GLN A 14 20.30 22.06 -0.05
CA GLN A 14 21.42 21.14 0.17
C GLN A 14 21.25 20.34 1.47
N THR A 15 20.56 20.89 2.46
CA THR A 15 20.26 20.20 3.73
C THR A 15 18.97 19.40 3.65
N ALA A 16 17.92 19.95 3.04
CA ALA A 16 16.59 19.33 2.99
C ALA A 16 16.55 18.06 2.11
N LEU A 17 17.16 18.07 0.92
CA LEU A 17 17.05 16.95 -0.01
C LEU A 17 17.66 15.63 0.52
N PRO A 18 18.84 15.63 1.16
CA PRO A 18 19.37 14.43 1.82
C PRO A 18 18.49 13.96 2.98
N ALA A 19 17.97 14.88 3.80
CA ALA A 19 17.10 14.55 4.92
C ALA A 19 15.80 13.87 4.44
N LEU A 20 15.12 14.46 3.45
CA LEU A 20 13.92 13.89 2.83
C LEU A 20 14.19 12.50 2.24
N THR A 21 15.37 12.30 1.63
CA THR A 21 15.75 11.00 1.09
C THR A 21 15.89 9.95 2.20
N LYS A 22 16.57 10.29 3.29
CA LYS A 22 16.70 9.41 4.46
C LYS A 22 15.34 9.10 5.08
N ILE A 23 14.44 10.08 5.16
CA ILE A 23 13.08 9.89 5.69
C ILE A 23 12.25 8.94 4.81
N ILE A 24 12.28 9.11 3.49
CA ILE A 24 11.61 8.19 2.53
C ILE A 24 12.16 6.77 2.70
N HIS A 25 13.48 6.63 2.80
CA HIS A 25 14.12 5.32 2.94
C HIS A 25 13.84 4.69 4.31
N GLY A 26 13.87 5.46 5.39
CA GLY A 26 13.65 4.99 6.76
C GLY A 26 12.19 4.63 7.06
N SER A 27 11.23 5.24 6.37
CA SER A 27 9.80 4.88 6.48
C SER A 27 9.43 3.63 5.66
N ALA A 28 10.22 3.28 4.65
CA ALA A 28 9.91 2.17 3.74
C ALA A 28 9.84 0.78 4.43
N PRO A 29 10.72 0.42 5.39
CA PRO A 29 10.61 -0.85 6.12
C PRO A 29 9.28 -1.02 6.87
N PHE A 30 8.74 0.03 7.49
CA PHE A 30 7.46 -0.02 8.20
C PHE A 30 6.31 -0.35 7.24
N ILE A 31 6.26 0.35 6.10
CA ILE A 31 5.28 0.08 5.04
C ILE A 31 5.48 -1.34 4.49
N GLY A 32 6.73 -1.76 4.27
CA GLY A 32 7.06 -3.09 3.77
C GLY A 32 6.59 -4.21 4.71
N THR A 33 6.81 -4.07 6.01
CA THR A 33 6.33 -5.02 7.03
C THR A 33 4.81 -5.08 7.06
N PHE A 34 4.13 -3.93 7.03
CA PHE A 34 2.67 -3.89 6.92
C PHE A 34 2.20 -4.64 5.67
N LEU A 35 2.79 -4.36 4.49
CA LEU A 35 2.41 -5.01 3.25
C LEU A 35 2.62 -6.52 3.28
N LEU A 36 3.72 -6.98 3.86
CA LEU A 36 4.00 -8.41 4.02
C LEU A 36 2.87 -9.10 4.80
N ILE A 37 2.51 -8.54 5.96
CA ILE A 37 1.47 -9.11 6.83
C ILE A 37 0.10 -9.00 6.16
N HIS A 38 -0.23 -7.83 5.62
CA HIS A 38 -1.53 -7.55 5.01
C HIS A 38 -1.80 -8.40 3.77
N LEU A 39 -0.80 -8.60 2.90
CA LEU A 39 -0.94 -9.41 1.69
C LEU A 39 -0.93 -10.93 1.98
N THR A 40 -0.41 -11.37 3.14
CA THR A 40 -0.43 -12.79 3.51
C THR A 40 -1.86 -13.34 3.61
N ALA A 41 -2.80 -12.56 4.15
CA ALA A 41 -4.18 -12.99 4.32
C ALA A 41 -4.89 -13.35 2.99
N PRO A 42 -4.95 -12.47 1.97
CA PRO A 42 -5.53 -12.85 0.68
C PRO A 42 -4.69 -13.91 -0.05
N MET A 43 -3.38 -14.02 0.17
CA MET A 43 -2.58 -15.12 -0.41
C MET A 43 -3.00 -16.48 0.14
N LEU A 44 -3.29 -16.59 1.43
CA LEU A 44 -3.67 -17.85 2.07
C LEU A 44 -5.07 -18.33 1.68
N ALA A 45 -5.88 -17.48 1.03
CA ALA A 45 -7.13 -17.93 0.42
C ALA A 45 -6.92 -19.01 -0.66
N ASN A 46 -5.74 -19.11 -1.28
CA ASN A 46 -5.43 -20.19 -2.22
C ASN A 46 -5.39 -21.59 -1.55
N LEU A 47 -5.22 -21.65 -0.22
CA LEU A 47 -5.08 -22.91 0.51
C LEU A 47 -6.33 -23.25 1.32
N GLY A 48 -6.96 -22.26 1.94
CA GLY A 48 -8.08 -22.47 2.87
C GLY A 48 -9.26 -21.53 2.65
N GLY A 49 -9.34 -20.91 1.47
CA GLY A 49 -10.46 -20.03 1.10
C GLY A 49 -10.61 -18.79 1.98
N SER A 50 -11.82 -18.21 1.99
CA SER A 50 -12.12 -17.03 2.84
C SER A 50 -11.90 -17.30 4.33
N SER A 51 -12.17 -18.53 4.80
CA SER A 51 -11.99 -18.89 6.21
C SER A 51 -10.54 -18.71 6.67
N LEU A 52 -9.57 -19.29 5.97
CA LEU A 52 -8.15 -19.14 6.35
C LEU A 52 -7.66 -17.70 6.16
N ALA A 53 -8.14 -17.03 5.11
CA ALA A 53 -7.83 -15.61 4.88
C ALA A 53 -8.34 -14.73 6.05
N SER A 54 -9.58 -14.95 6.51
CA SER A 54 -10.18 -14.26 7.66
C SER A 54 -9.39 -14.53 8.94
N GLN A 55 -9.03 -15.78 9.23
CA GLN A 55 -8.21 -16.12 10.41
C GLN A 55 -6.84 -15.44 10.36
N THR A 56 -6.21 -15.41 9.19
CA THR A 56 -4.91 -14.73 9.00
C THR A 56 -5.04 -13.22 9.15
N LEU A 57 -6.15 -12.63 8.67
CA LEU A 57 -6.43 -11.21 8.84
C LEU A 57 -6.48 -10.84 10.33
N LEU A 58 -7.08 -11.67 11.19
CA LEU A 58 -7.14 -11.44 12.63
C LEU A 58 -5.74 -11.29 13.23
N LEU A 59 -4.77 -12.13 12.84
CA LEU A 59 -3.38 -11.99 13.27
C LEU A 59 -2.77 -10.65 12.84
N GLY A 60 -3.09 -10.19 11.62
CA GLY A 60 -2.68 -8.88 11.14
C GLY A 60 -3.26 -7.74 11.98
N ARG A 61 -4.50 -7.86 12.47
CA ARG A 61 -5.13 -6.84 13.30
C ARG A 61 -4.40 -6.64 14.62
N GLU A 62 -4.01 -7.73 15.27
CA GLU A 62 -3.23 -7.68 16.50
C GLU A 62 -1.87 -7.01 16.29
N TYR A 63 -1.26 -7.21 15.13
CA TYR A 63 0.06 -6.66 14.84
C TYR A 63 0.04 -5.16 14.51
N TYR A 64 -0.86 -4.71 13.62
CA TYR A 64 -0.82 -3.33 13.11
C TYR A 64 -2.13 -2.54 13.24
N GLN A 65 -3.26 -3.12 13.62
CA GLN A 65 -4.53 -2.38 13.80
C GLN A 65 -4.80 -1.99 15.27
N THR A 66 -3.77 -2.00 16.12
CA THR A 66 -3.87 -1.42 17.46
C THR A 66 -3.94 0.11 17.39
N ASN A 67 -4.45 0.76 18.44
CA ASN A 67 -4.52 2.22 18.53
C ASN A 67 -3.16 2.90 18.27
N PHE A 68 -2.06 2.25 18.65
CA PHE A 68 -0.71 2.72 18.39
C PHE A 68 -0.20 2.28 17.01
N GLY A 69 -0.33 0.99 16.68
CA GLY A 69 0.20 0.39 15.46
C GLY A 69 -0.37 1.05 14.20
N GLU A 70 -1.68 1.28 14.14
CA GLU A 70 -2.29 1.83 12.94
C GLU A 70 -1.84 3.28 12.73
N LYS A 71 -1.84 4.09 13.79
CA LYS A 71 -1.50 5.51 13.71
C LYS A 71 -0.02 5.74 13.43
N TYR A 72 0.86 5.04 14.16
CA TYR A 72 2.28 5.38 14.19
C TYR A 72 3.18 4.39 13.45
N LEU A 73 2.74 3.15 13.21
CA LEU A 73 3.53 2.15 12.48
C LEU A 73 3.03 1.93 11.05
N LEU A 74 1.79 2.34 10.74
CA LEU A 74 1.23 2.29 9.39
C LEU A 74 1.01 3.69 8.80
N LEU A 75 0.04 4.44 9.32
CA LEU A 75 -0.41 5.70 8.72
C LEU A 75 0.67 6.79 8.79
N GLY A 76 1.38 6.90 9.92
CA GLY A 76 2.50 7.83 10.08
C GLY A 76 3.60 7.60 9.04
N PRO A 77 4.22 6.41 8.97
CA PRO A 77 5.23 6.10 7.97
C PRO A 77 4.73 6.28 6.54
N LEU A 78 3.51 5.86 6.23
CA LEU A 78 2.90 6.04 4.91
C LEU A 78 2.76 7.52 4.52
N ALA A 79 2.25 8.35 5.44
CA ALA A 79 2.10 9.80 5.22
C ALA A 79 3.47 10.47 5.06
N ILE A 80 4.41 10.19 5.97
CA ILE A 80 5.77 10.73 5.94
C ILE A 80 6.50 10.33 4.64
N HIS A 81 6.37 9.08 4.21
CA HIS A 81 6.95 8.57 2.97
C HIS A 81 6.42 9.34 1.75
N SER A 82 5.09 9.45 1.66
CA SER A 82 4.40 10.07 0.52
C SER A 82 4.65 11.57 0.45
N LEU A 83 4.49 12.28 1.57
CA LEU A 83 4.73 13.72 1.66
C LEU A 83 6.21 14.05 1.41
N SER A 84 7.14 13.28 1.95
CA SER A 84 8.57 13.50 1.70
C SER A 84 8.90 13.33 0.22
N GLY A 85 8.27 12.37 -0.46
CA GLY A 85 8.39 12.19 -1.92
C GLY A 85 7.92 13.41 -2.72
N ILE A 86 6.76 13.97 -2.36
CA ILE A 86 6.21 15.19 -2.97
C ILE A 86 7.13 16.39 -2.71
N VAL A 87 7.49 16.64 -1.45
CA VAL A 87 8.34 17.77 -1.06
C VAL A 87 9.70 17.66 -1.73
N LYS A 88 10.30 16.47 -1.78
CA LYS A 88 11.57 16.24 -2.48
C LYS A 88 11.45 16.59 -3.96
N ARG A 89 10.33 16.24 -4.61
CA ARG A 89 10.08 16.60 -6.01
C ARG A 89 9.99 18.12 -6.20
N VAL A 90 9.25 18.82 -5.35
CA VAL A 90 9.08 20.29 -5.39
C VAL A 90 10.41 21.02 -5.15
N LEU A 91 11.24 20.54 -4.23
CA LEU A 91 12.52 21.18 -3.88
C LEU A 91 13.68 20.82 -4.82
N SER A 92 13.50 19.85 -5.70
CA SER A 92 14.57 19.38 -6.61
C SER A 92 14.91 20.46 -7.65
N PRO A 93 16.19 20.80 -7.85
CA PRO A 93 16.59 21.83 -8.80
C PRO A 93 16.47 21.35 -10.26
N LEU A 94 16.32 22.28 -11.20
CA LEU A 94 16.24 21.98 -12.64
C LEU A 94 17.46 21.20 -13.16
N LYS A 95 18.66 21.46 -12.61
CA LYS A 95 19.91 20.79 -13.00
C LYS A 95 20.07 19.37 -12.43
N ALA A 96 19.31 19.01 -11.41
CA ALA A 96 19.27 17.66 -10.85
C ALA A 96 17.80 17.29 -10.58
N PRO A 97 17.02 17.07 -11.65
CA PRO A 97 15.59 16.90 -11.54
C PRO A 97 15.25 15.62 -10.76
N PRO A 98 14.08 15.59 -10.13
CA PRO A 98 13.59 14.39 -9.47
C PRO A 98 13.32 13.30 -10.51
N ARG A 99 13.09 12.07 -10.05
CA ARG A 99 12.78 10.94 -10.92
C ARG A 99 11.61 11.28 -11.86
N PRO A 100 11.66 10.91 -13.17
CA PRO A 100 10.61 11.23 -14.11
C PRO A 100 9.23 10.73 -13.67
N TRP A 101 8.19 11.52 -13.95
CA TRP A 101 6.79 11.15 -13.67
C TRP A 101 6.36 9.87 -14.38
N THR A 102 6.92 9.62 -15.57
CA THR A 102 6.70 8.42 -16.39
C THR A 102 7.43 7.19 -15.87
N SER A 103 8.30 7.33 -14.87
CA SER A 103 8.96 6.16 -14.28
C SER A 103 7.93 5.31 -13.56
N LEU A 104 8.05 3.98 -13.68
CA LEU A 104 7.10 3.06 -13.05
C LEU A 104 6.98 3.29 -11.53
N LEU A 105 8.09 3.54 -10.84
CA LEU A 105 8.08 3.87 -9.41
C LEU A 105 7.23 5.12 -9.10
N SER A 106 7.32 6.17 -9.92
CA SER A 106 6.50 7.37 -9.72
C SER A 106 5.04 7.11 -10.08
N LEU A 107 4.78 6.49 -11.23
CA LEU A 107 3.42 6.20 -11.69
C LEU A 107 2.65 5.34 -10.68
N THR A 108 3.24 4.25 -10.20
CA THR A 108 2.58 3.38 -9.21
C THR A 108 2.47 4.05 -7.85
N GLY A 109 3.43 4.89 -7.47
CA GLY A 109 3.38 5.68 -6.24
C GLY A 109 2.20 6.64 -6.22
N TYR A 110 2.02 7.42 -7.29
CA TYR A 110 0.90 8.34 -7.42
C TYR A 110 -0.43 7.62 -7.61
N ALA A 111 -0.48 6.54 -8.41
CA ALA A 111 -1.67 5.73 -8.56
C ALA A 111 -2.15 5.16 -7.21
N ASN A 112 -1.24 4.66 -6.39
CA ASN A 112 -1.57 4.21 -5.04
C ASN A 112 -2.02 5.38 -4.17
N MET A 113 -1.21 6.43 -4.05
CA MET A 113 -1.43 7.53 -3.12
C MET A 113 -2.73 8.30 -3.40
N ILE A 114 -3.05 8.55 -4.67
CA ILE A 114 -4.17 9.41 -5.07
C ILE A 114 -5.45 8.61 -5.27
N PHE A 115 -5.33 7.36 -5.74
CA PHE A 115 -6.48 6.64 -6.27
C PHE A 115 -6.74 5.34 -5.52
N PHE A 116 -5.87 4.33 -5.66
CA PHE A 116 -6.18 3.00 -5.15
C PHE A 116 -6.21 2.91 -3.62
N LEU A 117 -5.25 3.53 -2.93
CA LEU A 117 -5.15 3.42 -1.47
C LEU A 117 -6.24 4.20 -0.75
N PRO A 118 -6.59 5.46 -1.10
CA PRO A 118 -7.73 6.13 -0.50
C PRO A 118 -9.04 5.37 -0.71
N ILE A 119 -9.28 4.83 -1.91
CA ILE A 119 -10.49 4.04 -2.20
C ILE A 119 -10.55 2.78 -1.31
N HIS A 120 -9.44 2.05 -1.21
CA HIS A 120 -9.34 0.88 -0.35
C HIS A 120 -9.55 1.22 1.12
N PHE A 121 -8.86 2.26 1.63
CA PHE A 121 -8.96 2.70 3.01
C PHE A 121 -10.37 3.17 3.36
N MET A 122 -11.02 3.95 2.49
CA MET A 122 -12.39 4.39 2.71
C MET A 122 -13.37 3.21 2.73
N THR A 123 -13.24 2.29 1.77
CA THR A 123 -14.15 1.14 1.63
C THR A 123 -14.02 0.12 2.77
N HIS A 124 -12.79 -0.12 3.25
CA HIS A 124 -12.49 -1.19 4.20
C HIS A 124 -12.19 -0.73 5.63
N ARG A 125 -11.96 0.57 5.84
CA ARG A 125 -11.67 1.12 7.17
C ARG A 125 -12.64 2.21 7.60
N VAL A 126 -12.97 3.17 6.73
CA VAL A 126 -13.76 4.34 7.14
C VAL A 126 -15.26 4.09 7.09
N PHE A 127 -15.81 3.70 5.93
CA PHE A 127 -17.25 3.49 5.76
C PHE A 127 -17.83 2.43 6.70
N PRO A 128 -17.14 1.30 6.95
CA PRO A 128 -17.61 0.32 7.93
C PRO A 128 -17.73 0.82 9.36
N THR A 129 -16.94 1.83 9.75
CA THR A 129 -16.96 2.38 11.13
C THR A 129 -18.07 3.40 11.36
N ASN A 130 -18.92 3.66 10.36
CA ASN A 130 -20.03 4.59 10.50
C ASN A 130 -21.06 4.08 11.53
N PRO A 131 -21.30 4.78 12.65
CA PRO A 131 -22.23 4.34 13.68
C PRO A 131 -23.71 4.52 13.29
N ALA A 132 -24.00 5.30 12.24
CA ALA A 132 -25.36 5.56 11.80
C ALA A 132 -26.05 4.29 11.27
N ALA A 133 -27.37 4.22 11.44
CA ALA A 133 -28.18 3.20 10.81
C ALA A 133 -28.08 3.31 9.26
N PRO A 134 -28.07 2.18 8.52
CA PRO A 134 -28.18 0.80 9.02
C PRO A 134 -26.83 0.14 9.35
N ILE A 135 -25.69 0.84 9.27
CA ILE A 135 -24.35 0.22 9.35
C ILE A 135 -23.96 -0.15 10.77
N HIS A 136 -24.31 0.68 11.75
CA HIS A 136 -24.06 0.41 13.18
C HIS A 136 -22.61 0.03 13.53
N ALA A 137 -21.62 0.62 12.84
CA ALA A 137 -20.19 0.34 12.99
C ALA A 137 -19.85 -1.17 12.98
N LEU A 138 -19.55 -1.72 11.80
CA LEU A 138 -19.22 -3.15 11.64
C LEU A 138 -18.10 -3.58 12.59
N GLY A 139 -18.36 -4.64 13.36
CA GLY A 139 -17.41 -5.17 14.32
C GLY A 139 -16.24 -5.90 13.66
N PRO A 140 -15.16 -6.21 14.40
CA PRO A 140 -14.04 -6.99 13.88
C PRO A 140 -14.46 -8.33 13.28
N ALA A 141 -15.42 -9.03 13.90
CA ALA A 141 -15.93 -10.30 13.39
C ALA A 141 -16.68 -10.17 12.06
N GLU A 142 -17.22 -8.98 11.75
CA GLU A 142 -17.98 -8.72 10.53
C GLU A 142 -17.12 -8.16 9.40
N LEU A 143 -15.97 -7.54 9.73
CA LEU A 143 -15.03 -6.96 8.77
C LEU A 143 -13.99 -7.94 8.24
N ASP A 144 -14.41 -9.15 7.94
CA ASP A 144 -13.54 -10.22 7.48
C ASP A 144 -13.60 -10.40 5.94
N PHE A 145 -13.15 -11.54 5.40
CA PHE A 145 -13.20 -11.76 3.96
C PHE A 145 -14.61 -12.03 3.40
N GLU A 146 -15.64 -12.23 4.23
CA GLU A 146 -17.02 -12.22 3.73
C GLU A 146 -17.45 -10.81 3.28
N TYR A 147 -16.99 -9.76 3.95
CA TYR A 147 -17.18 -8.38 3.48
C TYR A 147 -16.52 -8.12 2.12
N VAL A 148 -15.33 -8.70 1.90
CA VAL A 148 -14.63 -8.62 0.62
C VAL A 148 -15.36 -9.42 -0.46
N LYS A 149 -15.82 -10.64 -0.14
CA LYS A 149 -16.63 -11.48 -1.04
C LYS A 149 -17.92 -10.79 -1.44
N TYR A 150 -18.58 -10.10 -0.53
CA TYR A 150 -19.80 -9.36 -0.85
C TYR A 150 -19.58 -8.33 -1.96
N GLY A 151 -18.50 -7.55 -1.87
CA GLY A 151 -18.09 -6.62 -2.93
C GLY A 151 -17.78 -7.34 -4.25
N LEU A 152 -17.00 -8.43 -4.20
CA LEU A 152 -16.64 -9.23 -5.38
C LEU A 152 -17.86 -9.85 -6.08
N ALA A 153 -18.86 -10.30 -5.32
CA ALA A 153 -20.06 -10.91 -5.87
C ALA A 153 -21.02 -9.87 -6.46
N THR A 154 -21.15 -8.72 -5.80
CA THR A 154 -22.13 -7.67 -6.18
C THR A 154 -21.59 -6.78 -7.30
N TRP A 155 -20.31 -6.42 -7.27
CA TRP A 155 -19.67 -5.54 -8.25
C TRP A 155 -18.33 -6.11 -8.76
N PRO A 156 -18.35 -7.26 -9.45
CA PRO A 156 -17.14 -8.01 -9.77
C PRO A 156 -16.09 -7.17 -10.50
N TRP A 157 -16.48 -6.46 -11.57
CA TRP A 157 -15.52 -5.68 -12.36
C TRP A 157 -14.91 -4.51 -11.59
N ARG A 158 -15.69 -3.84 -10.73
CA ARG A 158 -15.22 -2.71 -9.91
C ARG A 158 -14.26 -3.21 -8.84
N SER A 159 -14.64 -4.27 -8.12
CA SER A 159 -13.78 -4.88 -7.12
C SER A 159 -12.48 -5.44 -7.72
N TRP A 160 -12.56 -6.11 -8.86
CA TRP A 160 -11.37 -6.59 -9.59
C TRP A 160 -10.45 -5.45 -10.00
N PHE A 161 -10.99 -4.35 -10.52
CA PHE A 161 -10.20 -3.19 -10.88
C PHE A 161 -9.52 -2.56 -9.66
N PHE A 162 -10.24 -2.36 -8.56
CA PHE A 162 -9.68 -1.72 -7.37
C PHE A 162 -8.66 -2.60 -6.64
N TYR A 163 -8.97 -3.88 -6.40
CA TYR A 163 -8.03 -4.79 -5.77
C TYR A 163 -6.86 -5.11 -6.68
N GLY A 164 -7.13 -5.43 -7.94
CA GLY A 164 -6.12 -5.75 -8.96
C GLY A 164 -5.16 -4.60 -9.18
N GLY A 165 -5.69 -3.40 -9.40
CA GLY A 165 -4.91 -2.19 -9.58
C GLY A 165 -4.06 -1.85 -8.36
N LEU A 166 -4.62 -1.92 -7.14
CA LEU A 166 -3.89 -1.69 -5.90
C LEU A 166 -2.73 -2.67 -5.73
N VAL A 167 -3.00 -3.98 -5.84
CA VAL A 167 -1.99 -5.03 -5.64
C VAL A 167 -0.85 -4.88 -6.65
N VAL A 168 -1.17 -4.73 -7.94
CA VAL A 168 -0.16 -4.58 -8.99
C VAL A 168 0.66 -3.31 -8.78
N CYS A 169 0.03 -2.17 -8.48
CA CYS A 169 0.74 -0.91 -8.26
C CYS A 169 1.64 -0.99 -7.03
N VAL A 170 1.14 -1.49 -5.89
CA VAL A 170 1.91 -1.66 -4.66
C VAL A 170 3.10 -2.59 -4.86
N VAL A 171 2.91 -3.77 -5.44
CA VAL A 171 4.00 -4.72 -5.68
C VAL A 171 5.07 -4.13 -6.59
N LEU A 172 4.68 -3.51 -7.71
CA LEU A 172 5.63 -2.87 -8.62
C LEU A 172 6.35 -1.69 -7.97
N HIS A 173 5.66 -0.89 -7.15
CA HIS A 173 6.27 0.19 -6.38
C HIS A 173 7.33 -0.33 -5.41
N THR A 174 6.97 -1.37 -4.63
CA THR A 174 7.85 -2.01 -3.67
C THR A 174 9.09 -2.59 -4.33
N VAL A 175 8.95 -3.32 -5.45
CA VAL A 175 10.09 -3.93 -6.15
C VAL A 175 11.05 -2.87 -6.71
N ASP A 176 10.53 -1.85 -7.42
CA ASP A 176 11.39 -0.78 -7.95
C ASP A 176 12.02 0.06 -6.82
N GLY A 177 11.33 0.20 -5.67
CA GLY A 177 11.81 0.88 -4.47
C GLY A 177 12.90 0.09 -3.75
N GLN A 178 12.71 -1.21 -3.53
CA GLN A 178 13.73 -2.10 -2.95
C GLN A 178 15.01 -2.13 -3.78
N ARG A 179 14.89 -2.20 -5.11
CA ARG A 179 16.06 -2.07 -6.00
C ARG A 179 16.79 -0.74 -5.79
N LEU A 180 16.04 0.36 -5.65
CA LEU A 180 16.63 1.69 -5.42
C LEU A 180 17.39 1.72 -4.10
N LEU A 181 16.79 1.22 -3.02
CA LEU A 181 17.44 1.11 -1.71
C LEU A 181 18.70 0.24 -1.81
N PHE A 182 18.60 -0.94 -2.43
CA PHE A 182 19.72 -1.84 -2.62
C PHE A 182 20.88 -1.16 -3.36
N ASN A 183 20.61 -0.54 -4.50
CA ASN A 183 21.65 0.17 -5.28
C ASN A 183 22.24 1.36 -4.53
N THR A 184 21.49 1.99 -3.63
CA THR A 184 21.95 3.14 -2.84
C THR A 184 22.86 2.72 -1.70
N TYR A 185 22.54 1.64 -0.99
CA TYR A 185 23.25 1.24 0.23
C TYR A 185 24.27 0.12 0.02
N PHE A 186 24.05 -0.74 -0.97
CA PHE A 186 24.87 -1.93 -1.20
C PHE A 186 25.43 -2.01 -2.62
N GLY A 187 25.00 -1.13 -3.53
CA GLY A 187 25.35 -1.22 -4.95
C GLY A 187 26.83 -1.03 -5.26
N GLU A 188 27.58 -0.31 -4.41
CA GLU A 188 29.03 -0.14 -4.59
C GLU A 188 29.81 -1.39 -4.16
N THR A 189 29.37 -2.07 -3.09
CA THR A 189 30.03 -3.26 -2.55
C THR A 189 29.60 -4.55 -3.24
N LEU A 190 28.30 -4.71 -3.50
CA LEU A 190 27.71 -5.95 -4.04
C LEU A 190 27.40 -5.88 -5.54
N GLY A 191 27.70 -4.75 -6.18
CA GLY A 191 27.38 -4.50 -7.58
C GLY A 191 25.96 -3.97 -7.78
N ARG A 192 25.81 -3.02 -8.70
CA ARG A 192 24.52 -2.39 -8.99
C ARG A 192 23.62 -3.30 -9.83
N VAL A 193 22.34 -3.38 -9.46
CA VAL A 193 21.31 -4.11 -10.22
C VAL A 193 21.06 -3.40 -11.55
N ASN A 194 21.50 -4.02 -12.65
CA ASN A 194 21.35 -3.51 -14.03
C ASN A 194 19.90 -3.62 -14.56
N THR A 195 19.66 -3.21 -15.80
CA THR A 195 18.33 -3.17 -16.42
C THR A 195 17.73 -4.56 -16.67
N ALA A 196 18.55 -5.55 -17.06
CA ALA A 196 18.08 -6.92 -17.26
C ALA A 196 17.64 -7.54 -15.93
N ALA A 197 18.46 -7.37 -14.89
CA ALA A 197 18.12 -7.78 -13.53
C ALA A 197 16.84 -7.07 -13.06
N ARG A 198 16.68 -5.75 -13.31
CA ARG A 198 15.43 -5.02 -12.98
C ARG A 198 14.19 -5.69 -13.56
N LYS A 199 14.21 -6.12 -14.84
CA LYS A 199 13.07 -6.82 -15.46
C LYS A 199 12.78 -8.15 -14.74
N ARG A 200 13.83 -8.91 -14.38
CA ARG A 200 13.71 -10.15 -13.61
C ARG A 200 13.13 -9.91 -12.21
N PHE A 201 13.64 -8.93 -11.47
CA PHE A 201 13.11 -8.57 -10.14
C PHE A 201 11.61 -8.25 -10.19
N ARG A 202 11.16 -7.52 -11.22
CA ARG A 202 9.73 -7.24 -11.43
C ARG A 202 8.93 -8.50 -11.72
N ALA A 203 9.41 -9.35 -12.64
CA ALA A 203 8.75 -10.60 -12.96
C ALA A 203 8.63 -11.50 -11.72
N ILE A 204 9.69 -11.57 -10.91
CA ILE A 204 9.71 -12.30 -9.63
C ILE A 204 8.72 -11.69 -8.65
N GLY A 205 8.71 -10.37 -8.46
CA GLY A 205 7.77 -9.72 -7.55
C GLY A 205 6.31 -9.90 -7.98
N ILE A 206 6.02 -9.81 -9.28
CA ILE A 206 4.70 -10.14 -9.82
C ILE A 206 4.37 -11.61 -9.54
N GLY A 207 5.28 -12.52 -9.86
CA GLY A 207 5.06 -13.97 -9.72
C GLY A 207 4.90 -14.45 -8.28
N LEU A 208 5.65 -13.88 -7.35
CA LEU A 208 5.67 -14.32 -5.95
C LEU A 208 4.75 -13.52 -5.02
N LEU A 209 4.39 -12.29 -5.38
CA LEU A 209 3.55 -11.44 -4.52
C LEU A 209 2.21 -11.12 -5.19
N ALA A 210 2.21 -10.54 -6.40
CA ALA A 210 0.96 -10.11 -7.02
C ALA A 210 0.09 -11.32 -7.43
N LEU A 211 0.65 -12.31 -8.13
CA LEU A 211 -0.11 -13.45 -8.61
C LEU A 211 -0.76 -14.25 -7.48
N PRO A 212 -0.06 -14.62 -6.38
CA PRO A 212 -0.70 -15.35 -5.28
C PRO A 212 -1.80 -14.55 -4.58
N VAL A 213 -1.63 -13.24 -4.42
CA VAL A 213 -2.69 -12.38 -3.86
C VAL A 213 -3.92 -12.37 -4.79
N LEU A 214 -3.70 -12.14 -6.09
CA LEU A 214 -4.79 -12.06 -7.07
C LEU A 214 -5.48 -13.40 -7.29
N SER A 215 -4.74 -14.51 -7.29
CA SER A 215 -5.31 -15.85 -7.36
C SER A 215 -6.12 -16.16 -6.09
N GLY A 216 -5.68 -15.71 -4.92
CA GLY A 216 -6.45 -15.87 -3.68
C GLY A 216 -7.74 -15.07 -3.70
N ILE A 217 -7.71 -13.82 -4.19
CA ILE A 217 -8.92 -13.01 -4.44
C ILE A 217 -9.84 -13.71 -5.45
N PHE A 218 -9.27 -14.32 -6.49
CA PHE A 218 -10.04 -15.12 -7.44
C PHE A 218 -10.72 -16.29 -6.77
N MET A 219 -10.02 -17.07 -5.94
CA MET A 219 -10.60 -18.21 -5.22
C MET A 219 -11.77 -17.75 -4.34
N MET A 220 -11.61 -16.68 -3.57
CA MET A 220 -12.69 -16.14 -2.73
C MET A 220 -13.90 -15.68 -3.56
N SER A 221 -13.69 -15.13 -4.76
CA SER A 221 -14.78 -14.71 -5.64
C SER A 221 -15.64 -15.88 -6.15
N LYS A 222 -15.18 -17.12 -5.99
CA LYS A 222 -15.92 -18.34 -6.38
C LYS A 222 -16.66 -19.00 -5.22
N GLU A 223 -16.41 -18.55 -4.00
CA GLU A 223 -17.08 -19.10 -2.83
C GLU A 223 -18.47 -18.47 -2.62
N PRO A 224 -19.45 -19.24 -2.12
CA PRO A 224 -20.73 -18.68 -1.70
C PRO A 224 -20.54 -17.72 -0.52
N LEU A 225 -21.40 -16.70 -0.42
CA LEU A 225 -21.44 -15.82 0.75
C LEU A 225 -21.98 -16.59 1.95
N MET A 226 -21.19 -16.60 3.03
CA MET A 226 -21.53 -17.29 4.29
C MET A 226 -21.82 -16.25 5.37
N THR A 227 -22.83 -15.40 5.12
CA THR A 227 -23.16 -14.26 5.97
C THR A 227 -24.67 -14.16 6.17
N PHE A 228 -25.10 -13.76 7.36
CA PHE A 228 -26.51 -13.56 7.66
C PHE A 228 -27.13 -12.44 6.82
N PRO A 229 -28.41 -12.54 6.42
CA PRO A 229 -29.08 -11.48 5.65
C PRO A 229 -28.99 -10.08 6.29
N SER A 230 -29.12 -10.00 7.62
CA SER A 230 -28.98 -8.74 8.36
C SER A 230 -27.59 -8.12 8.22
N THR A 231 -26.53 -8.93 8.21
CA THR A 231 -25.17 -8.43 7.98
C THR A 231 -24.95 -8.01 6.52
N VAL A 232 -25.58 -8.71 5.56
CA VAL A 232 -25.56 -8.32 4.13
C VAL A 232 -26.16 -6.92 3.92
N GLU A 233 -27.26 -6.58 4.58
CA GLU A 233 -27.85 -5.23 4.51
C GLU A 233 -26.88 -4.14 5.00
N ARG A 234 -26.14 -4.44 6.08
CA ARG A 234 -25.09 -3.55 6.61
C ARG A 234 -23.92 -3.42 5.64
N PHE A 235 -23.51 -4.51 5.00
CA PHE A 235 -22.47 -4.50 3.96
C PHE A 235 -22.91 -3.63 2.79
N GLN A 236 -24.12 -3.84 2.28
CA GLN A 236 -24.70 -3.05 1.20
C GLN A 236 -24.67 -1.55 1.52
N ALA A 237 -25.07 -1.18 2.73
CA ALA A 237 -25.05 0.21 3.17
C ALA A 237 -23.63 0.79 3.25
N CYS A 238 -22.63 0.00 3.66
CA CYS A 238 -21.22 0.43 3.62
C CYS A 238 -20.77 0.73 2.20
N PHE A 239 -21.02 -0.18 1.26
CA PHE A 239 -20.66 0.00 -0.15
C PHE A 239 -21.48 1.13 -0.81
N ALA A 240 -22.73 1.36 -0.40
CA ALA A 240 -23.55 2.46 -0.91
C ALA A 240 -23.02 3.86 -0.55
N GLN A 241 -22.20 4.00 0.51
CA GLN A 241 -21.50 5.25 0.80
C GLN A 241 -20.42 5.58 -0.24
N ALA A 242 -19.86 4.56 -0.89
CA ALA A 242 -18.81 4.71 -1.87
C ALA A 242 -19.37 5.08 -3.26
N PRO A 243 -19.08 6.28 -3.81
CA PRO A 243 -19.55 6.64 -5.14
C PRO A 243 -18.99 5.71 -6.24
N TRP A 244 -17.85 5.07 -6.00
CA TRP A 244 -17.22 4.13 -6.93
C TRP A 244 -17.84 2.72 -6.94
N TYR A 245 -18.82 2.45 -6.07
CA TYR A 245 -19.62 1.22 -6.09
C TYR A 245 -21.09 1.46 -6.46
N ARG A 246 -21.45 2.68 -6.88
CA ARG A 246 -22.76 3.02 -7.44
C ARG A 246 -22.77 2.73 -8.94
#